data_AF-A0A7X7QJ03-F1
#
_entry.id   AF-A0A7X7QJ03-F1
#
_cell.length_a   1.000
_cell.length_b   1.000
_cell.length_c   1.000
_cell.angle_alpha   90.00
_cell.angle_beta   90.00
_cell.angle_gamma   90.00
#
_symmetry.space_group_name_H-M   'P 1'
#
loop_
_entity.id
_entity.type
_entity.pdbx_description
1 polymer ?
#
loop_
_entity_poly.entity_id
_entity_poly.type
_entity_poly.pdbx_seq_one_letter_code
_entity_poly.pdbx_strand_id
1 'polypeptide(L)' 'MNEMQTVDRPPGTCITWDEKRKEFPTITGDEQLVKRVWEEVDGLGYMYIWQVLLSF' A
#
# COMPACT_ATOMS: atom_id res chain seq x y z
N MET A 1 -0.30 -25.94 -4.53
CA MET A 1 0.74 -25.01 -5.02
C MET A 1 0.02 -23.77 -5.51
N ASN A 2 -0.11 -22.76 -4.67
CA ASN A 2 -0.76 -21.51 -5.06
C ASN A 2 0.27 -20.70 -5.84
N GLU A 3 -0.03 -20.34 -7.09
CA GLU A 3 0.79 -19.42 -7.88
C GLU A 3 0.97 -18.12 -7.08
N MET A 4 2.18 -17.87 -6.58
CA MET A 4 2.55 -16.56 -6.08
C MET A 4 2.64 -15.66 -7.29
N GLN A 5 1.55 -14.97 -7.63
CA GLN A 5 1.60 -13.83 -8.55
C GLN A 5 2.73 -12.92 -8.06
N THR A 6 3.77 -12.77 -8.87
CA THR A 6 4.85 -11.81 -8.62
C THR A 6 4.27 -10.42 -8.84
N VAL A 7 3.59 -9.90 -7.83
CA VAL A 7 3.15 -8.51 -7.81
C VAL A 7 4.42 -7.69 -7.74
N ASP A 8 4.75 -6.98 -8.82
CA ASP A 8 5.84 -6.01 -8.84
C ASP A 8 5.44 -4.86 -7.91
N ARG A 9 5.89 -4.95 -6.66
CA ARG A 9 5.61 -3.96 -5.62
C ARG A 9 6.84 -3.06 -5.46
N PRO A 10 6.68 -1.74 -5.62
CA PRO A 10 7.79 -0.83 -5.39
C PRO A 10 8.27 -0.94 -3.93
N PRO A 11 9.57 -0.76 -3.67
CA PRO A 11 10.10 -0.68 -2.32
C PRO A 11 9.41 0.45 -1.54
N GLY A 12 9.13 0.22 -0.25
CA GLY A 12 8.45 1.21 0.59
C GLY A 12 6.92 1.11 0.59
N THR A 13 6.35 0.11 -0.09
CA THR A 13 4.89 -0.05 -0.22
C THR A 13 4.45 -1.44 0.21
N CYS A 14 3.34 -1.54 0.94
CA CYS A 14 2.66 -2.80 1.23
C CYS A 14 1.59 -3.11 0.19
N ILE A 15 0.71 -2.15 -0.10
CA ILE A 15 -0.38 -2.25 -1.07
C ILE A 15 -0.40 -0.97 -1.92
N THR A 16 -0.25 -1.16 -3.24
CA THR A 16 -0.20 -0.02 -4.17
C THR A 16 -1.54 0.72 -4.24
N TRP A 17 -1.50 2.00 -4.60
CA TRP A 17 -2.73 2.77 -4.82
C TRP A 17 -3.64 2.11 -5.88
N ASP A 18 -3.07 1.57 -6.96
CA ASP A 18 -3.84 0.90 -8.02
C ASP A 18 -4.57 -0.35 -7.54
N GLU A 19 -4.01 -1.08 -6.58
CA GLU A 19 -4.68 -2.19 -5.92
C GLU A 19 -5.75 -1.68 -4.94
N LYS A 20 -5.39 -0.72 -4.08
CA LYS A 20 -6.30 -0.22 -3.05
C LYS A 20 -7.51 0.50 -3.64
N ARG A 21 -7.32 1.23 -4.75
CA ARG A 21 -8.38 2.00 -5.41
C ARG A 21 -9.56 1.14 -5.84
N LYS A 22 -9.33 -0.13 -6.15
CA LYS A 22 -10.35 -1.11 -6.55
C LYS A 22 -11.33 -1.45 -5.42
N GLU A 23 -10.92 -1.29 -4.17
CA GLU A 23 -11.77 -1.52 -2.99
C GLU A 23 -12.69 -0.33 -2.69
N PHE A 24 -12.33 0.87 -3.15
CA PHE A 24 -13.13 2.06 -2.92
C PHE A 24 -14.27 2.17 -3.96
N PRO A 25 -15.47 2.60 -3.53
CA PRO A 25 -16.50 3.04 -4.47
C PRO A 25 -16.01 4.27 -5.25
N THR A 26 -16.84 4.81 -6.14
CA THR A 26 -16.53 6.07 -6.84
C THR A 26 -16.24 7.17 -5.81
N ILE A 27 -15.00 7.67 -5.83
CA ILE A 27 -14.57 8.77 -4.97
C ILE A 27 -15.25 10.05 -5.50
N THR A 28 -16.09 10.68 -4.69
CA THR A 28 -16.81 11.91 -5.04
C THR A 28 -16.04 13.18 -4.71
N GLY A 29 -14.95 13.07 -3.95
CA GLY A 29 -14.05 14.17 -3.58
C GLY A 29 -12.73 14.16 -4.37
N ASP A 30 -11.71 14.81 -3.81
CA ASP A 30 -10.37 14.86 -4.41
C ASP A 30 -9.64 13.50 -4.28
N GLU A 31 -9.59 12.75 -5.37
CA GLU A 31 -8.91 11.46 -5.45
C GLU A 31 -7.40 11.56 -5.22
N GLN A 32 -6.75 12.67 -5.59
CA GLN A 32 -5.31 12.85 -5.38
C GLN A 32 -5.00 12.99 -3.89
N LEU A 33 -5.88 13.65 -3.13
CA LEU A 33 -5.74 13.74 -1.68
C LEU A 33 -5.85 12.35 -1.04
N VAL A 34 -6.84 11.55 -1.44
CA VAL A 34 -7.03 10.19 -0.90
C VAL A 34 -5.83 9.32 -1.24
N LYS A 35 -5.34 9.40 -2.48
CA LYS A 35 -4.12 8.70 -2.92
C LYS A 35 -2.92 9.04 -2.05
N ARG A 36 -2.65 10.34 -1.86
CA ARG A 36 -1.51 10.81 -1.05
C ARG A 36 -1.59 10.29 0.38
N VAL A 37 -2.75 10.43 1.02
CA VAL A 37 -2.95 9.96 2.40
C VAL A 37 -2.77 8.44 2.50
N TRP A 38 -3.24 7.70 1.49
CA TRP A 38 -3.03 6.26 1.43
C TRP A 38 -1.54 5.90 1.34
N GLU A 39 -0.81 6.49 0.40
CA GLU A 39 0.62 6.21 0.18
C GLU A 39 1.47 6.57 1.42
N GLU A 40 1.14 7.67 2.11
CA GLU A 40 1.80 8.04 3.37
C GLU A 40 1.58 6.99 4.47
N VAL A 41 0.34 6.53 4.66
CA VAL A 41 -0.01 5.53 5.69
C VAL A 41 0.57 4.15 5.35
N ASP A 42 0.50 3.74 4.08
CA ASP A 42 1.05 2.48 3.61
C ASP A 42 2.57 2.42 3.79
N GLY A 43 3.27 3.52 3.50
CA GLY A 43 4.71 3.65 3.75
C GLY A 43 5.09 3.52 5.23
N LEU A 44 4.27 4.09 6.14
CA LEU A 44 4.45 3.89 7.58
C LEU A 44 4.23 2.44 7.99
N GLY A 45 3.22 1.77 7.42
CA GLY A 45 2.96 0.35 7.63
C GLY A 45 4.12 -0.53 7.18
N TYR A 46 4.68 -0.25 5.99
CA TYR A 46 5.86 -0.91 5.46
C TYR A 46 7.05 -0.77 6.43
N MET A 47 7.34 0.46 6.87
CA MET A 47 8.44 0.69 7.81
C MET A 47 8.23 -0.04 9.14
N TYR A 48 7.01 -0.05 9.68
CA TYR A 48 6.71 -0.74 10.93
C TYR A 48 7.01 -2.24 10.83
N ILE A 49 6.57 -2.91 9.75
CA ILE A 49 6.85 -4.34 9.52
C ILE A 49 8.36 -4.60 9.53
N TRP A 50 9.13 -3.78 8.81
CA TRP A 50 10.59 -3.93 8.78
C TRP A 50 11.26 -3.65 10.13
N GLN A 51 10.80 -2.65 10.87
CA GLN A 51 11.31 -2.39 12.22
C GLN A 51 11.08 -3.60 13.14
N VAL A 52 9.90 -4.24 13.06
CA VAL A 52 9.60 -5.46 13.82
C VAL A 52 10.46 -6.65 13.40
N LEU A 53 10.81 -6.76 12.13
CA LEU A 53 11.65 -7.87 11.63
C LEU A 53 13.15 -7.69 11.94
N LEU A 54 13.64 -6.46 11.97
CA LEU A 54 15.08 -6.16 12.06
C LEU A 54 15.56 -5.76 13.46
N SER A 55 14.65 -5.29 14.33
CA SER A 55 15.02 -4.67 15.61
C SER A 55 14.79 -5.56 16.85
N PHE A 56 14.47 -6.84 16.64
CA PHE A 56 14.22 -7.82 17.71
C PHE A 56 14.99 -9.12 17.47
#